data_AF-A0A922K3M4-F1
#
_entry.id   AF-A0A922K3M4-F1
#
_cell.length_a   1.000
_cell.length_b   1.000
_cell.length_c   1.000
_cell.angle_alpha   90.00
_cell.angle_beta   90.00
_cell.angle_gamma   90.00
#
_symmetry.space_group_name_H-M   'P 1'
#
loop_
_entity.id
_entity.type
_entity.pdbx_description
1 polymer ?
#
loop_
_entity_poly.entity_id
_entity_poly.type
_entity_poly.pdbx_seq_one_letter_code
_entity_poly.pdbx_strand_id
1 'polypeptide(L)'
;MRDYLNSVRSFWSRGGGGGAPFCCTGPSSAASPGKRWVLATVSAFFFVSLCISIFIYWNDVYDIAGNYFFRAPPATTPTRPAIKIDFPFNCSNRDPAITCPTFNQSVSTSQTNKSSAVTCPQYTRWIQEDLRPWNMTGITREMVDRARDFADFRVVIVKGKVYVERYQNAYQTRDVFTIWGIVQLLRLYPGKVPDLDLMFWCGDMPAISKRKHNHVKHLPPVFHYCGDDKSYDIVFPDWSYWGWIEVNIKPWMSMVETLRESNNKTKWKDREPYAYWRGNPYVSRRRRELLKCNISKKHEWNARLYGEDWGVERQEGFKHSNLEDQCTHSEDIKYT
;
A
#
# COMPACT_ATOMS: atom_id res chain seq x y z
N MET A 1 -1.01 -2.25 32.39
CA MET A 1 -1.71 -1.77 31.18
C MET A 1 -2.61 -2.90 30.67
N ARG A 2 -3.52 -3.33 31.54
CA ARG A 2 -4.37 -4.51 31.41
C ARG A 2 -5.73 -4.11 32.01
N ASP A 3 -6.30 -3.00 31.51
CA ASP A 3 -7.55 -2.38 31.99
C ASP A 3 -8.25 -1.57 30.89
N TYR A 4 -8.36 -2.12 29.67
CA TYR A 4 -9.11 -1.45 28.58
C TYR A 4 -9.90 -2.41 27.69
N LEU A 5 -10.33 -3.57 28.23
CA LEU A 5 -11.12 -4.57 27.51
C LEU A 5 -12.33 -5.11 28.31
N ASN A 6 -12.91 -4.30 29.20
CA ASN A 6 -14.11 -4.69 29.97
C ASN A 6 -15.22 -3.62 29.92
N SER A 7 -15.59 -3.16 28.73
CA SER A 7 -16.75 -2.27 28.59
C SER A 7 -17.55 -2.50 27.30
N VAL A 8 -17.90 -3.75 26.97
CA VAL A 8 -19.12 -4.08 26.19
C VAL A 8 -19.54 -5.52 26.51
N ARG A 9 -20.02 -5.80 27.73
CA ARG A 9 -20.75 -7.04 28.07
C ARG A 9 -21.44 -6.91 29.43
N SER A 10 -22.43 -6.03 29.51
CA SER A 10 -23.37 -6.02 30.63
C SER A 10 -24.70 -5.42 30.18
N PHE A 11 -25.51 -6.21 29.47
CA PHE A 11 -26.95 -5.97 29.46
C PHE A 11 -27.63 -7.33 29.21
N TRP A 12 -28.40 -7.76 30.21
CA TRP A 12 -29.20 -9.00 30.30
C TRP A 12 -28.52 -10.27 30.82
N SER A 13 -28.28 -10.32 32.13
CA SER A 13 -28.51 -11.55 32.90
C SER A 13 -28.59 -11.26 34.40
N ARG A 14 -29.81 -11.24 34.95
CA ARG A 14 -30.20 -11.74 36.28
C ARG A 14 -31.58 -11.20 36.66
N GLY A 15 -32.54 -12.10 36.72
CA GLY A 15 -33.79 -11.97 37.46
C GLY A 15 -34.23 -13.37 37.84
N GLY A 16 -34.00 -13.77 39.09
CA GLY A 16 -34.34 -15.09 39.61
C GLY A 16 -35.62 -15.06 40.45
N GLY A 17 -36.31 -16.20 40.49
CA GLY A 17 -36.93 -16.79 41.68
C GLY A 17 -38.32 -16.30 42.10
N GLY A 18 -39.33 -17.20 41.97
CA GLY A 18 -40.62 -17.11 42.67
C GLY A 18 -41.60 -18.17 42.13
N GLY A 19 -41.94 -19.18 42.93
CA GLY A 19 -42.61 -20.42 42.48
C GLY A 19 -44.12 -20.51 42.70
N ALA A 20 -44.74 -21.49 42.04
CA ALA A 20 -45.81 -22.40 42.50
C ALA A 20 -46.15 -23.41 41.38
N PRO A 21 -46.48 -24.68 41.69
CA PRO A 21 -46.70 -25.71 40.68
C PRO A 21 -48.18 -25.80 40.29
N PHE A 22 -48.47 -25.84 39.00
CA PHE A 22 -49.78 -26.28 38.50
C PHE A 22 -49.59 -27.21 37.30
N CYS A 23 -49.94 -28.47 37.51
CA CYS A 23 -50.24 -29.43 36.46
C CYS A 23 -51.37 -28.88 35.58
N CYS A 24 -51.23 -28.98 34.26
CA CYS A 24 -52.29 -29.39 33.33
C CYS A 24 -51.68 -29.63 31.93
N THR A 25 -51.83 -30.89 31.49
CA THR A 25 -51.97 -31.43 30.12
C THR A 25 -51.85 -30.48 28.91
N GLY A 26 -51.16 -30.95 27.87
CA GLY A 26 -50.86 -30.25 26.61
C GLY A 26 -52.05 -29.80 25.73
N PRO A 27 -51.76 -29.31 24.51
CA PRO A 27 -51.54 -30.26 23.42
C PRO A 27 -50.29 -29.99 22.58
N SER A 28 -49.72 -31.09 22.11
CA SER A 28 -48.63 -31.17 21.15
C SER A 28 -49.03 -30.54 19.81
N SER A 29 -48.48 -29.37 19.49
CA SER A 29 -48.50 -28.86 18.11
C SER A 29 -47.30 -29.41 17.35
N ALA A 30 -47.56 -30.44 16.53
CA ALA A 30 -46.62 -31.01 15.59
C ALA A 30 -46.12 -29.94 14.59
N ALA A 31 -44.82 -29.64 14.64
CA ALA A 31 -44.17 -28.92 13.55
C ALA A 31 -44.10 -29.86 12.34
N SER A 32 -44.76 -29.46 11.23
CA SER A 32 -44.80 -30.27 10.02
C SER A 32 -43.39 -30.47 9.43
N PRO A 33 -43.07 -31.66 8.87
CA PRO A 33 -41.73 -31.98 8.35
C PRO A 33 -41.25 -31.08 7.20
N GLY A 34 -42.13 -30.26 6.61
CA GLY A 34 -41.84 -29.43 5.44
C GLY A 34 -41.11 -28.11 5.73
N LYS A 35 -41.17 -27.56 6.95
CA LYS A 35 -40.59 -26.24 7.25
C LYS A 35 -39.08 -26.25 7.52
N ARG A 36 -38.54 -27.41 7.91
CA ARG A 36 -37.11 -27.59 8.25
C ARG A 36 -36.21 -27.61 7.01
N TRP A 37 -36.74 -28.14 5.89
CA TRP A 37 -36.05 -28.13 4.60
C TRP A 37 -36.03 -26.73 4.00
N VAL A 38 -37.14 -25.97 4.04
CA VAL A 38 -37.22 -24.61 3.48
C VAL A 38 -36.21 -23.65 4.12
N LEU A 39 -36.01 -23.68 5.44
CA LEU A 39 -34.98 -22.86 6.11
C LEU A 39 -33.55 -23.28 5.72
N ALA A 40 -33.30 -24.58 5.56
CA ALA A 40 -31.99 -25.08 5.13
C ALA A 40 -31.69 -24.67 3.68
N THR A 41 -32.67 -24.73 2.78
CA THR A 41 -32.49 -24.31 1.39
C THR A 41 -32.27 -22.80 1.27
N VAL A 42 -33.05 -21.98 2.00
CA VAL A 42 -32.88 -20.52 1.99
C VAL A 42 -31.51 -20.11 2.56
N SER A 43 -31.05 -20.77 3.63
CA SER A 43 -29.71 -20.54 4.17
C SER A 43 -28.62 -20.93 3.17
N ALA A 44 -28.77 -22.05 2.47
CA ALA A 44 -27.81 -22.49 1.45
C ALA A 44 -27.74 -21.50 0.27
N PHE A 45 -28.88 -21.00 -0.21
CA PHE A 45 -28.89 -19.96 -1.26
C PHE A 45 -28.23 -18.66 -0.81
N PHE A 46 -28.40 -18.25 0.44
CA PHE A 46 -27.73 -17.06 0.98
C PHE A 46 -26.21 -17.24 1.02
N PHE A 47 -25.71 -18.39 1.49
CA PHE A 47 -24.27 -18.68 1.50
C PHE A 47 -23.70 -18.79 0.10
N VAL A 48 -24.40 -19.44 -0.84
CA VAL A 48 -23.97 -19.52 -2.24
C VAL A 48 -23.94 -18.13 -2.88
N SER A 49 -24.95 -17.29 -2.66
CA SER A 49 -24.97 -15.90 -3.13
C SER A 49 -23.82 -15.09 -2.53
N LEU A 50 -23.54 -15.23 -1.23
CA LEU A 50 -22.43 -14.55 -0.57
C LEU A 50 -21.09 -14.98 -1.17
N CYS A 51 -20.89 -16.28 -1.38
CA CYS A 51 -19.68 -16.80 -2.01
C CYS A 51 -19.54 -16.33 -3.46
N ILE A 52 -20.63 -16.27 -4.23
CA ILE A 52 -20.63 -15.75 -5.60
C ILE A 52 -20.32 -14.25 -5.60
N SER A 53 -20.92 -13.46 -4.70
CA SER A 53 -20.62 -12.02 -4.59
C SER A 53 -19.18 -11.75 -4.18
N ILE A 54 -18.62 -12.55 -3.25
CA ILE A 54 -17.20 -12.48 -2.89
C ILE A 54 -16.35 -12.88 -4.09
N PHE A 55 -16.69 -13.95 -4.80
CA PHE A 55 -15.96 -14.40 -5.98
C PHE A 55 -15.99 -13.36 -7.11
N ILE A 56 -17.14 -12.74 -7.39
CA ILE A 56 -17.28 -11.66 -8.37
C ILE A 56 -16.47 -10.44 -7.92
N TYR A 57 -16.56 -10.03 -6.65
CA TYR A 57 -15.76 -8.93 -6.12
C TYR A 57 -14.26 -9.16 -6.28
N TRP A 58 -13.76 -10.36 -5.97
CA TRP A 58 -12.36 -10.70 -6.15
C TRP A 58 -11.95 -10.73 -7.63
N ASN A 59 -12.78 -11.28 -8.52
CA ASN A 59 -12.51 -11.26 -9.96
C ASN A 59 -12.55 -9.84 -10.55
N ASP A 60 -13.48 -8.98 -10.11
CA ASP A 60 -13.54 -7.57 -10.51
C ASP A 60 -12.30 -6.83 -10.03
N VAL A 61 -11.82 -7.05 -8.80
CA VAL A 61 -10.55 -6.47 -8.32
C VAL A 61 -9.37 -6.93 -9.18
N TYR A 62 -9.35 -8.21 -9.60
CA TYR A 62 -8.31 -8.74 -10.49
C TYR A 62 -8.40 -8.20 -11.93
N ASP A 63 -9.60 -8.08 -12.52
CA ASP A 63 -9.81 -7.55 -13.87
C ASP A 63 -9.70 -6.01 -13.92
N ILE A 64 -10.03 -5.32 -12.83
CA ILE A 64 -9.76 -3.88 -12.65
C ILE A 64 -8.26 -3.67 -12.51
N ALA A 65 -7.56 -4.43 -11.64
CA ALA A 65 -6.11 -4.36 -11.57
C ALA A 65 -5.50 -4.61 -12.96
N GLY A 66 -5.90 -5.69 -13.65
CA GLY A 66 -5.47 -6.02 -15.01
C GLY A 66 -5.70 -4.89 -16.02
N ASN A 67 -6.92 -4.37 -16.15
CA ASN A 67 -7.25 -3.35 -17.14
C ASN A 67 -6.58 -1.99 -16.90
N TYR A 68 -6.28 -1.64 -15.64
CA TYR A 68 -5.57 -0.40 -15.31
C TYR A 68 -4.05 -0.50 -15.56
N PHE A 69 -3.45 -1.70 -15.51
CA PHE A 69 -2.02 -1.89 -15.82
C PHE A 69 -1.67 -1.65 -17.30
N PHE A 70 -2.63 -1.79 -18.23
CA PHE A 70 -2.32 -1.90 -19.67
C PHE A 70 -2.76 -0.74 -20.54
N ARG A 71 -3.48 0.27 -20.02
CA ARG A 71 -3.91 1.41 -20.82
C ARG A 71 -3.00 2.62 -20.61
N ALA A 72 -1.81 2.59 -21.21
CA ALA A 72 -1.06 3.80 -21.46
C ALA A 72 -1.83 4.67 -22.48
N PRO A 73 -2.03 5.98 -22.24
CA PRO A 73 -2.48 6.90 -23.29
C PRO A 73 -1.47 6.92 -24.44
N PRO A 74 -1.89 7.13 -25.70
CA PRO A 74 -0.96 7.35 -26.79
C PRO A 74 -0.14 8.62 -26.54
N ALA A 75 1.15 8.45 -26.25
CA ALA A 75 2.08 9.55 -26.01
C ALA A 75 2.21 10.43 -27.26
N THR A 76 1.80 11.69 -27.16
CA THR A 76 2.18 12.74 -28.12
C THR A 76 3.46 13.40 -27.62
N THR A 77 4.59 13.03 -28.23
CA THR A 77 5.94 13.51 -27.87
C THR A 77 6.17 14.98 -28.26
N PRO A 78 6.96 15.72 -27.46
CA PRO A 78 8.13 16.40 -28.03
C PRO A 78 9.47 16.03 -27.36
N THR A 79 10.42 15.71 -28.24
CA THR A 79 11.89 15.92 -28.23
C THR A 79 12.66 15.99 -26.89
N ARG A 80 12.94 14.81 -26.33
CA ARG A 80 14.26 14.46 -25.74
C ARG A 80 14.38 12.93 -25.82
N PRO A 81 15.56 12.32 -26.11
CA PRO A 81 15.68 10.87 -26.09
C PRO A 81 15.63 10.38 -24.64
N ALA A 82 14.42 10.30 -24.08
CA ALA A 82 14.16 9.44 -22.94
C ALA A 82 14.24 8.00 -23.48
N ILE A 83 15.03 7.16 -22.81
CA ILE A 83 15.04 5.73 -23.06
C ILE A 83 13.59 5.26 -22.84
N LYS A 84 12.85 5.01 -23.92
CA LYS A 84 11.54 4.34 -23.84
C LYS A 84 11.83 2.89 -23.51
N ILE A 85 11.67 2.54 -22.23
CA ILE A 85 11.72 1.15 -21.80
C ILE A 85 10.28 0.66 -21.73
N ASP A 86 9.82 0.09 -22.83
CA ASP A 86 8.54 -0.59 -22.88
C ASP A 86 8.76 -2.05 -22.47
N PHE A 87 8.15 -2.47 -21.37
CA PHE A 87 8.04 -3.88 -20.99
C PHE A 87 6.62 -4.37 -21.30
N PRO A 88 6.28 -4.63 -22.57
CA PRO A 88 4.94 -5.10 -22.92
C PRO A 88 4.70 -6.46 -22.27
N PHE A 89 3.83 -6.48 -21.26
CA PHE A 89 3.31 -7.70 -20.69
C PHE A 89 2.12 -8.15 -21.52
N ASN A 90 2.30 -9.22 -22.30
CA ASN A 90 1.20 -9.86 -22.99
C ASN A 90 0.65 -11.01 -22.13
N CYS A 91 -0.42 -10.73 -21.38
CA CYS A 91 -1.16 -11.73 -20.62
C CYS A 91 -2.38 -12.21 -21.42
N SER A 92 -2.19 -12.65 -22.67
CA SER A 92 -3.32 -13.10 -23.52
C SER A 92 -3.87 -14.50 -23.19
N ASN A 93 -3.29 -15.25 -22.25
CA ASN A 93 -3.79 -16.58 -21.88
C ASN A 93 -3.97 -16.66 -20.35
N ARG A 94 -5.21 -16.91 -19.92
CA ARG A 94 -5.62 -17.09 -18.52
C ARG A 94 -5.48 -18.57 -18.11
N ASP A 95 -4.26 -19.05 -17.95
CA ASP A 95 -3.99 -20.36 -17.33
C ASP A 95 -3.16 -20.13 -16.05
N PRO A 96 -3.57 -20.61 -14.85
CA PRO A 96 -2.94 -20.27 -13.57
C PRO A 96 -1.47 -20.70 -13.45
N ALA A 97 -0.98 -21.55 -14.36
CA ALA A 97 0.38 -22.09 -14.37
C ALA A 97 1.36 -21.36 -15.31
N ILE A 98 0.98 -20.21 -15.90
CA ILE A 98 1.83 -19.53 -16.89
C ILE A 98 2.96 -18.76 -16.20
N THR A 99 4.14 -19.37 -16.16
CA THR A 99 5.40 -18.63 -16.09
C THR A 99 5.45 -17.63 -17.24
N CYS A 100 5.69 -16.35 -16.94
CA CYS A 100 5.91 -15.35 -17.97
C CYS A 100 7.03 -15.81 -18.91
N PRO A 101 6.88 -15.65 -20.24
CA PRO A 101 7.97 -15.99 -21.17
C PRO A 101 9.22 -15.22 -20.75
N THR A 102 10.34 -15.94 -20.60
CA THR A 102 11.65 -15.34 -20.36
C THR A 102 11.97 -14.48 -21.58
N PHE A 103 11.71 -13.18 -21.49
CA PHE A 103 12.09 -12.25 -22.54
C PHE A 103 13.62 -12.19 -22.56
N ASN A 104 14.23 -12.94 -23.46
CA ASN A 104 15.60 -12.73 -23.92
C ASN A 104 15.63 -11.45 -24.77
N GLN A 105 15.23 -10.31 -24.21
CA GLN A 105 15.51 -9.03 -24.83
C GLN A 105 16.91 -8.62 -24.40
N SER A 106 17.83 -8.71 -25.35
CA SER A 106 19.04 -7.92 -25.34
C SER A 106 18.62 -6.46 -25.25
N VAL A 107 18.63 -5.90 -24.03
CA VAL A 107 18.62 -4.45 -23.85
C VAL A 107 19.89 -3.98 -24.56
N SER A 108 19.72 -3.44 -25.77
CA SER A 108 20.80 -2.86 -26.55
C SER A 108 21.18 -1.55 -25.86
N THR A 109 21.89 -1.66 -24.73
CA THR A 109 22.64 -0.55 -24.17
C THR A 109 23.73 -0.24 -25.17
N SER A 110 23.51 0.77 -26.01
CA SER A 110 24.58 1.44 -26.73
C SER A 110 25.60 1.90 -25.69
N GLN A 111 26.62 1.09 -25.45
CA GLN A 111 27.74 1.44 -24.58
C GLN A 111 28.50 2.56 -25.28
N THR A 112 28.11 3.79 -24.97
CA THR A 112 29.02 4.91 -25.15
C THR A 112 30.06 4.76 -24.05
N ASN A 113 31.21 4.18 -24.41
CA ASN A 113 32.41 4.18 -23.58
C ASN A 113 32.92 5.62 -23.42
N LYS A 114 32.22 6.39 -22.59
CA LYS A 114 32.78 7.58 -21.95
C LYS A 114 32.90 7.25 -20.47
N SER A 115 34.12 6.87 -20.09
CA SER A 115 34.55 6.80 -18.69
C SER A 115 34.63 8.22 -18.12
N SER A 116 33.47 8.88 -18.00
CA SER A 116 33.30 9.93 -17.01
C SER A 116 33.03 9.23 -15.69
N ALA A 117 33.71 9.63 -14.60
CA ALA A 117 33.39 9.17 -13.26
C ALA A 117 31.87 9.34 -13.05
N VAL A 118 31.14 8.21 -13.00
CA VAL A 118 29.70 8.21 -12.80
C VAL A 118 29.48 8.66 -11.35
N THR A 119 29.22 9.95 -11.17
CA THR A 119 28.90 10.50 -9.86
C THR A 119 27.47 10.09 -9.54
N CYS A 120 27.31 9.23 -8.52
CA CYS A 120 25.98 8.84 -8.07
C CYS A 120 25.21 10.09 -7.60
N PRO A 121 23.89 10.18 -7.85
CA PRO A 121 23.08 11.29 -7.37
C PRO A 121 23.17 11.44 -5.84
N GLN A 122 23.09 12.68 -5.34
CA GLN A 122 23.29 12.98 -3.92
C GLN A 122 22.39 12.16 -2.98
N TYR A 123 21.17 11.82 -3.41
CA TYR A 123 20.24 11.03 -2.61
C TYR A 123 20.74 9.61 -2.32
N THR A 124 21.67 9.07 -3.12
CA THR A 124 22.24 7.73 -2.89
C THR A 124 23.06 7.64 -1.59
N ARG A 125 23.46 8.77 -1.00
CA ARG A 125 24.08 8.81 0.32
C ARG A 125 23.20 8.15 1.39
N TRP A 126 21.87 8.25 1.26
CA TRP A 126 20.94 7.69 2.23
C TRP A 126 21.00 6.16 2.28
N ILE A 127 21.28 5.51 1.15
CA ILE A 127 21.52 4.05 1.11
C ILE A 127 22.72 3.69 2.00
N GLN A 128 23.78 4.50 1.97
CA GLN A 128 24.96 4.29 2.80
C GLN A 128 24.69 4.57 4.28
N GLU A 129 23.93 5.61 4.59
CA GLU A 129 23.55 5.94 5.96
C GLU A 129 22.64 4.88 6.59
N ASP A 130 21.65 4.38 5.83
CA ASP A 130 20.71 3.35 6.29
C ASP A 130 21.44 2.02 6.53
N LEU A 131 22.40 1.66 5.67
CA LEU A 131 23.20 0.43 5.80
C LEU A 131 24.39 0.57 6.77
N ARG A 132 24.72 1.78 7.21
CA ARG A 132 25.84 2.09 8.11
C ARG A 132 25.89 1.20 9.36
N PRO A 133 24.77 0.84 10.03
CA PRO A 133 24.79 -0.01 11.21
C PRO A 133 25.46 -1.37 11.00
N TRP A 134 25.46 -1.89 9.77
CA TRP A 134 26.03 -3.19 9.42
C TRP A 134 27.35 -3.09 8.65
N ASN A 135 27.89 -1.89 8.43
CA ASN A 135 29.07 -1.69 7.57
C ASN A 135 30.31 -2.48 8.05
N MET A 136 30.55 -2.52 9.37
CA MET A 136 31.72 -3.22 9.94
C MET A 136 31.52 -4.72 10.12
N THR A 137 30.30 -5.17 10.41
CA THR A 137 30.00 -6.57 10.76
C THR A 137 29.48 -7.39 9.59
N GLY A 138 29.01 -6.72 8.54
CA GLY A 138 28.13 -7.31 7.55
C GLY A 138 26.75 -7.67 8.13
N ILE A 139 25.93 -8.24 7.25
CA ILE A 139 24.60 -8.79 7.57
C ILE A 139 24.73 -10.32 7.57
N THR A 140 24.51 -10.96 8.72
CA THR A 140 24.57 -12.43 8.81
C THR A 140 23.21 -13.05 8.53
N ARG A 141 23.19 -14.34 8.15
CA ARG A 141 21.96 -15.10 7.95
C ARG A 141 21.05 -15.05 9.18
N GLU A 142 21.62 -15.18 10.36
CA GLU A 142 20.87 -15.14 11.61
C GLU A 142 20.25 -13.76 11.87
N MET A 143 20.88 -12.66 11.40
CA MET A 143 20.28 -11.32 11.48
C MET A 143 19.06 -11.22 10.56
N VAL A 144 19.17 -11.74 9.32
CA VAL A 144 18.05 -11.81 8.37
C VAL A 144 16.93 -12.68 8.93
N ASP A 145 17.21 -13.87 9.43
CA ASP A 145 16.17 -14.76 9.94
C ASP A 145 15.45 -14.18 11.18
N ARG A 146 16.13 -13.38 12.01
CA ARG A 146 15.49 -12.63 13.12
C ARG A 146 14.59 -11.49 12.66
N ALA A 147 14.81 -10.94 11.46
CA ALA A 147 13.95 -9.91 10.91
C ALA A 147 12.55 -10.44 10.56
N ARG A 148 12.35 -11.77 10.51
CA ARG A 148 11.05 -12.42 10.32
C ARG A 148 9.98 -11.94 11.29
N ASP A 149 10.34 -11.68 12.55
CA ASP A 149 9.38 -11.24 13.59
C ASP A 149 8.81 -9.83 13.31
N PHE A 150 9.39 -9.11 12.34
CA PHE A 150 9.03 -7.74 11.99
C PHE A 150 8.53 -7.60 10.55
N ALA A 151 8.79 -8.60 9.69
CA ALA A 151 8.55 -8.50 8.25
C ALA A 151 7.18 -9.08 7.87
N ASP A 152 6.52 -8.45 6.90
CA ASP A 152 5.33 -9.00 6.24
C ASP A 152 5.69 -10.11 5.26
N PHE A 153 6.81 -9.96 4.55
CA PHE A 153 7.29 -10.93 3.57
C PHE A 153 8.81 -10.89 3.40
N ARG A 154 9.35 -12.02 2.92
CA ARG A 154 10.75 -12.20 2.53
C ARG A 154 10.86 -12.30 1.02
N VAL A 155 11.89 -11.68 0.46
CA VAL A 155 12.28 -11.82 -0.95
C VAL A 155 13.67 -12.42 -1.00
N VAL A 156 13.79 -13.52 -1.74
CA VAL A 156 15.08 -14.16 -2.05
C VAL A 156 15.30 -14.08 -3.55
N ILE A 157 16.44 -13.54 -3.97
CA ILE A 157 16.87 -13.50 -5.37
C ILE A 157 18.04 -14.47 -5.50
N VAL A 158 17.90 -15.47 -6.39
CA VAL A 158 18.99 -16.41 -6.70
C VAL A 158 19.07 -16.58 -8.21
N LYS A 159 20.24 -16.30 -8.80
CA LYS A 159 20.51 -16.42 -10.24
C LYS A 159 19.46 -15.70 -11.09
N GLY A 160 19.09 -14.49 -10.68
CA GLY A 160 18.10 -13.64 -11.36
C GLY A 160 16.64 -14.10 -11.22
N LYS A 161 16.34 -15.09 -10.37
CA LYS A 161 14.97 -15.54 -10.08
C LYS A 161 14.53 -15.04 -8.70
N VAL A 162 13.31 -14.52 -8.63
CA VAL A 162 12.69 -14.03 -7.38
C VAL A 162 11.86 -15.14 -6.75
N TYR A 163 12.05 -15.35 -5.46
CA TYR A 163 11.23 -16.19 -4.60
C TYR A 163 10.67 -15.32 -3.48
N VAL A 164 9.39 -15.50 -3.17
CA VAL A 164 8.69 -14.71 -2.14
C VAL A 164 8.05 -15.65 -1.14
N GLU A 165 8.31 -15.41 0.13
CA GLU A 165 7.62 -16.06 1.25
C GLU A 165 6.85 -15.00 2.02
N ARG A 166 5.54 -15.18 2.20
CA ARG A 166 4.70 -14.27 2.97
C ARG A 166 4.57 -14.79 4.40
N TYR A 167 4.83 -13.95 5.38
CA TYR A 167 4.69 -14.27 6.81
C TYR A 167 3.35 -13.83 7.36
N GLN A 168 2.87 -12.68 6.91
CA GLN A 168 1.58 -12.12 7.30
C GLN A 168 1.00 -11.31 6.13
N ASN A 169 -0.27 -10.96 6.24
CA ASN A 169 -0.94 -10.17 5.22
C ASN A 169 -0.47 -8.72 5.30
N ALA A 170 0.16 -8.25 4.23
CA ALA A 170 0.41 -6.83 4.06
C ALA A 170 -0.92 -6.07 4.01
N TYR A 171 -0.90 -4.80 4.43
CA TYR A 171 -2.06 -3.94 4.27
C TYR A 171 -2.32 -3.73 2.77
N GLN A 172 -3.47 -4.18 2.27
CA GLN A 172 -3.82 -4.05 0.84
C GLN A 172 -2.73 -4.69 -0.06
N THR A 173 -2.57 -4.23 -1.29
CA THR A 173 -1.61 -4.78 -2.27
C THR A 173 -0.20 -4.16 -2.19
N ARG A 174 0.18 -3.61 -1.04
CA ARG A 174 1.50 -2.98 -0.85
C ARG A 174 2.66 -3.93 -1.17
N ASP A 175 2.58 -5.18 -0.73
CA ASP A 175 3.57 -6.21 -1.03
C ASP A 175 3.64 -6.51 -2.53
N VAL A 176 2.49 -6.63 -3.21
CA VAL A 176 2.39 -6.91 -4.64
C VAL A 176 3.12 -5.85 -5.47
N PHE A 177 2.90 -4.56 -5.17
CA PHE A 177 3.54 -3.47 -5.89
C PHE A 177 5.04 -3.37 -5.59
N THR A 178 5.48 -3.64 -4.36
CA THR A 178 6.91 -3.74 -4.04
C THR A 178 7.58 -4.90 -4.80
N ILE A 179 6.96 -6.09 -4.81
CA ILE A 179 7.44 -7.25 -5.58
C ILE A 179 7.49 -6.94 -7.08
N TRP A 180 6.47 -6.24 -7.59
CA TRP A 180 6.45 -5.81 -8.99
C TRP A 180 7.66 -4.94 -9.32
N GLY A 181 8.00 -3.98 -8.46
CA GLY A 181 9.19 -3.15 -8.61
C GLY A 181 10.49 -3.94 -8.68
N ILE A 182 10.63 -4.97 -7.84
CA ILE A 182 11.80 -5.86 -7.84
C ILE A 182 11.87 -6.68 -9.14
N VAL A 183 10.73 -7.17 -9.64
CA VAL A 183 10.67 -7.89 -10.93
C VAL A 183 11.06 -6.97 -12.08
N GLN A 184 10.62 -5.70 -12.07
CA GLN A 184 11.03 -4.71 -13.07
C GLN A 184 12.55 -4.45 -13.00
N LEU A 185 13.12 -4.32 -11.80
CA LEU A 185 14.57 -4.14 -11.60
C LEU A 185 15.37 -5.27 -12.26
N LEU A 186 14.96 -6.53 -12.06
CA LEU A 186 15.62 -7.70 -12.64
C LEU A 186 15.53 -7.75 -14.16
N ARG A 187 14.43 -7.25 -14.74
CA ARG A 187 14.26 -7.15 -16.20
C ARG A 187 15.07 -6.02 -16.81
N LEU A 188 15.19 -4.90 -16.11
CA LEU A 188 16.00 -3.75 -16.53
C LEU A 188 17.49 -4.07 -16.50
N TYR A 189 17.93 -4.88 -15.53
CA TYR A 189 19.33 -5.16 -15.27
C TYR A 189 19.62 -6.66 -15.14
N PRO A 190 19.36 -7.45 -16.20
CA PRO A 190 19.55 -8.90 -16.17
C PRO A 190 21.01 -9.24 -15.90
N GLY A 191 21.23 -10.15 -14.94
CA GLY A 191 22.57 -10.59 -14.53
C GLY A 191 23.39 -9.56 -13.72
N LYS A 192 22.85 -8.37 -13.44
CA LYS A 192 23.54 -7.34 -12.62
C LYS A 192 23.04 -7.28 -11.18
N VAL A 193 21.82 -7.76 -10.91
CA VAL A 193 21.30 -7.87 -9.54
C VAL A 193 21.92 -9.13 -8.90
N PRO A 194 22.64 -8.99 -7.77
CA PRO A 194 23.25 -10.13 -7.11
C PRO A 194 22.21 -11.03 -6.43
N ASP A 195 22.66 -12.17 -5.93
CA ASP A 195 21.85 -13.00 -5.05
C ASP A 195 21.62 -12.23 -3.73
N LEU A 196 20.36 -12.15 -3.29
CA LEU A 196 19.92 -11.31 -2.17
C LEU A 196 18.90 -12.03 -1.31
N ASP A 197 18.84 -11.66 -0.04
CA ASP A 197 17.90 -12.18 0.95
C ASP A 197 17.39 -11.02 1.81
N LEU A 198 16.15 -10.59 1.54
CA LEU A 198 15.59 -9.31 1.96
C LEU A 198 14.29 -9.52 2.73
N MET A 199 14.12 -8.72 3.79
CA MET A 199 12.95 -8.76 4.67
C MET A 199 12.21 -7.43 4.58
N PHE A 200 10.91 -7.46 4.27
CA PHE A 200 10.12 -6.25 4.01
C PHE A 200 9.01 -6.06 5.02
N TRP A 201 8.88 -4.83 5.50
CA TRP A 201 7.78 -4.35 6.34
C TRP A 201 6.88 -3.43 5.53
N CYS A 202 5.55 -3.60 5.64
CA CYS A 202 4.54 -2.87 4.88
C CYS A 202 3.65 -1.97 5.76
N GLY A 203 3.88 -1.89 7.07
CA GLY A 203 3.11 -1.01 7.95
C GLY A 203 3.47 0.47 7.77
N ASP A 204 2.75 1.39 8.43
CA ASP A 204 2.96 2.84 8.26
C ASP A 204 4.09 3.41 9.14
N MET A 205 4.47 2.71 10.21
CA MET A 205 5.47 3.16 11.18
C MET A 205 6.72 2.28 11.09
N PRO A 206 7.95 2.83 11.25
CA PRO A 206 9.18 2.03 11.23
C PRO A 206 9.15 0.88 12.24
N ALA A 207 9.65 -0.29 11.84
CA ALA A 207 9.61 -1.50 12.66
C ALA A 207 10.74 -1.55 13.68
N ILE A 208 11.95 -1.13 13.31
CA ILE A 208 13.16 -1.34 14.11
C ILE A 208 13.58 -0.06 14.83
N SER A 209 12.95 0.22 15.96
CA SER A 209 13.30 1.40 16.78
C SER A 209 14.70 1.29 17.41
N LYS A 210 15.54 2.32 17.25
CA LYS A 210 16.86 2.46 17.89
C LYS A 210 16.80 2.31 19.41
N ARG A 211 15.82 2.93 20.06
CA ARG A 211 15.64 2.85 21.52
C ARG A 211 15.54 1.40 22.02
N LYS A 212 14.90 0.52 21.26
CA LYS A 212 14.70 -0.89 21.63
C LYS A 212 15.83 -1.79 21.14
N HIS A 213 16.53 -1.43 20.06
CA HIS A 213 17.43 -2.33 19.34
C HIS A 213 18.92 -1.93 19.37
N ASN A 214 19.29 -0.74 19.88
CA ASN A 214 20.70 -0.30 19.96
C ASN A 214 21.64 -1.27 20.69
N HIS A 215 21.12 -2.08 21.61
CA HIS A 215 21.91 -3.01 22.43
C HIS A 215 21.81 -4.47 21.94
N VAL A 216 21.10 -4.71 20.84
CA VAL A 216 20.91 -6.06 20.32
C VAL A 216 22.17 -6.44 19.54
N LYS A 217 22.80 -7.56 19.94
CA LYS A 217 24.00 -8.11 19.28
C LYS A 217 23.80 -8.35 17.79
N HIS A 218 22.57 -8.63 17.39
CA HIS A 218 22.19 -8.99 16.04
C HIS A 218 21.03 -8.15 15.55
N LEU A 219 21.35 -6.94 15.08
CA LEU A 219 20.37 -6.00 14.58
C LEU A 219 19.70 -6.54 13.29
N PRO A 220 18.36 -6.71 13.27
CA PRO A 220 17.65 -7.23 12.10
C PRO A 220 17.59 -6.17 10.97
N PRO A 221 18.03 -6.49 9.74
CA PRO A 221 17.89 -5.60 8.58
C PRO A 221 16.48 -5.76 7.99
N VAL A 222 15.67 -4.71 8.08
CA VAL A 222 14.31 -4.68 7.55
C VAL A 222 14.20 -3.53 6.55
N PHE A 223 13.69 -3.82 5.37
CA PHE A 223 13.39 -2.83 4.34
C PHE A 223 11.98 -2.28 4.54
N HIS A 224 11.84 -0.97 4.44
CA HIS A 224 10.58 -0.26 4.68
C HIS A 224 10.46 0.96 3.77
N TYR A 225 9.25 1.45 3.51
CA TYR A 225 9.06 2.64 2.67
C TYR A 225 9.45 3.95 3.38
N CYS A 226 9.46 3.94 4.71
CA CYS A 226 9.82 5.11 5.52
C CYS A 226 10.84 4.75 6.61
N GLY A 227 11.51 5.77 7.13
CA GLY A 227 12.51 5.66 8.17
C GLY A 227 12.75 7.03 8.80
N ASP A 228 13.27 7.05 10.03
CA ASP A 228 13.62 8.28 10.72
C ASP A 228 14.93 8.14 11.52
N ASP A 229 15.41 9.23 12.10
CA ASP A 229 16.63 9.23 12.92
C ASP A 229 16.56 8.30 14.14
N LYS A 230 15.37 7.78 14.47
CA LYS A 230 15.08 6.89 15.60
C LYS A 230 14.81 5.46 15.17
N SER A 231 14.94 5.12 13.89
CA SER A 231 14.76 3.77 13.35
C SER A 231 16.01 3.25 12.63
N TYR A 232 16.12 1.93 12.54
CA TYR A 232 17.17 1.23 11.79
C TYR A 232 16.65 0.62 10.48
N ASP A 233 15.37 0.81 10.17
CA ASP A 233 14.77 0.40 8.91
C ASP A 233 15.55 0.97 7.72
N ILE A 234 15.73 0.15 6.69
CA ILE A 234 16.44 0.49 5.46
C ILE A 234 15.41 1.00 4.46
N VAL A 235 15.52 2.25 4.03
CA VAL A 235 14.51 2.84 3.16
C VAL A 235 14.57 2.20 1.77
N PHE A 236 13.41 1.72 1.33
CA PHE A 236 13.17 1.20 -0.01
C PHE A 236 12.13 2.09 -0.71
N PRO A 237 12.17 2.24 -2.06
CA PRO A 237 11.13 2.96 -2.78
C PRO A 237 9.72 2.46 -2.44
N ASP A 238 8.84 3.40 -2.11
CA ASP A 238 7.46 3.11 -1.75
C ASP A 238 6.71 2.37 -2.87
N TRP A 239 5.77 1.48 -2.50
CA TRP A 239 4.94 0.74 -3.45
C TRP A 239 4.19 1.65 -4.42
N SER A 240 3.80 2.85 -3.97
CA SER A 240 3.05 3.82 -4.80
C SER A 240 3.82 4.33 -6.02
N TYR A 241 5.13 4.14 -6.10
CA TYR A 241 5.88 4.39 -7.35
C TYR A 241 5.33 3.56 -8.51
N TRP A 242 4.86 2.35 -8.24
CA TRP A 242 4.24 1.46 -9.22
C TRP A 242 2.71 1.52 -9.22
N GLY A 243 2.13 2.35 -8.35
CA GLY A 243 0.69 2.53 -8.18
C GLY A 243 0.19 1.99 -6.85
N TRP A 244 -1.04 2.36 -6.51
CA TRP A 244 -1.77 1.83 -5.37
C TRP A 244 -3.27 1.97 -5.62
N ILE A 245 -3.86 0.91 -6.15
CA ILE A 245 -5.18 0.96 -6.79
C ILE A 245 -6.31 1.17 -5.79
N GLU A 246 -6.17 0.65 -4.58
CA GLU A 246 -7.17 0.74 -3.52
C GLU A 246 -7.38 2.16 -3.01
N VAL A 247 -6.49 3.09 -3.36
CA VAL A 247 -6.56 4.52 -3.06
C VAL A 247 -6.44 5.40 -4.32
N ASN A 248 -6.68 4.83 -5.50
CA ASN A 248 -6.64 5.51 -6.80
C ASN A 248 -5.30 6.24 -7.10
N ILE A 249 -4.18 5.74 -6.59
CA ILE A 249 -2.86 6.30 -6.93
C ILE A 249 -2.35 5.62 -8.20
N LYS A 250 -2.15 6.44 -9.24
CA LYS A 250 -1.56 6.03 -10.53
C LYS A 250 -0.06 5.73 -10.36
N PRO A 251 0.53 4.86 -11.20
CA PRO A 251 1.98 4.71 -11.27
C PRO A 251 2.67 6.06 -11.50
N TRP A 252 3.87 6.23 -10.94
CA TRP A 252 4.56 7.53 -10.89
C TRP A 252 4.73 8.19 -12.27
N MET A 253 5.05 7.42 -13.31
CA MET A 253 5.23 7.96 -14.66
C MET A 253 3.93 8.58 -15.21
N SER A 254 2.80 7.91 -15.05
CA SER A 254 1.48 8.43 -15.45
C SER A 254 1.03 9.59 -14.56
N MET A 255 1.35 9.53 -13.27
CA MET A 255 1.07 10.63 -12.32
C MET A 255 1.82 11.90 -12.73
N VAL A 256 3.11 11.81 -13.04
CA VAL A 256 3.93 12.97 -13.46
C VAL A 256 3.40 13.62 -14.73
N GLU A 257 2.93 12.83 -15.70
CA GLU A 257 2.30 13.35 -16.92
C GLU A 257 1.01 14.10 -16.59
N THR A 258 0.11 13.49 -15.81
CA THR A 258 -1.15 14.11 -15.38
C THR A 258 -0.91 15.41 -14.60
N LEU A 259 0.05 15.41 -13.67
CA LEU A 259 0.44 16.58 -12.90
C LEU A 259 1.01 17.68 -13.80
N ARG A 260 1.83 17.34 -14.80
CA ARG A 260 2.39 18.31 -15.75
C ARG A 260 1.28 18.95 -16.58
N GLU A 261 0.34 18.15 -17.07
CA GLU A 261 -0.83 18.66 -17.81
C GLU A 261 -1.66 19.59 -16.95
N SER A 262 -1.97 19.20 -15.70
CA SER A 262 -2.76 20.03 -14.79
C SER A 262 -2.05 21.33 -14.42
N ASN A 263 -0.75 21.25 -14.12
CA ASN A 263 0.09 22.41 -13.82
C ASN A 263 0.14 23.44 -14.96
N ASN A 264 -0.01 22.99 -16.22
CA ASN A 264 -0.01 23.86 -17.39
C ASN A 264 -1.37 24.54 -17.65
N LYS A 265 -2.46 24.10 -16.99
CA LYS A 265 -3.80 24.71 -17.17
C LYS A 265 -3.87 26.13 -16.61
N THR A 266 -3.15 26.40 -15.53
CA THR A 266 -3.20 27.68 -14.82
C THR A 266 -1.80 28.21 -14.54
N LYS A 267 -1.49 29.40 -15.05
CA LYS A 267 -0.23 30.08 -14.76
C LYS A 267 -0.17 30.43 -13.28
N TRP A 268 1.04 30.41 -12.72
CA TRP A 268 1.27 30.71 -11.31
C TRP A 268 0.55 31.97 -10.79
N LYS A 269 0.59 33.08 -11.55
CA LYS A 269 -0.02 34.36 -11.17
C LYS A 269 -1.55 34.32 -11.08
N ASP A 270 -2.17 33.35 -11.74
CA ASP A 270 -3.62 33.20 -11.85
C ASP A 270 -4.15 32.10 -10.90
N ARG A 271 -3.28 31.52 -10.05
CA ARG A 271 -3.66 30.50 -9.07
C ARG A 271 -4.29 31.13 -7.84
N GLU A 272 -5.08 30.34 -7.13
CA GLU A 272 -5.68 30.78 -5.88
C GLU A 272 -4.58 31.11 -4.85
N PRO A 273 -4.64 32.30 -4.21
CA PRO A 273 -3.60 32.78 -3.30
C PRO A 273 -3.77 32.19 -1.88
N TYR A 274 -4.15 30.92 -1.79
CA TYR A 274 -4.40 30.24 -0.53
C TYR A 274 -3.52 29.01 -0.39
N ALA A 275 -3.05 28.77 0.83
CA ALA A 275 -2.40 27.53 1.20
C ALA A 275 -3.44 26.41 1.29
N TYR A 276 -3.32 25.39 0.45
CA TYR A 276 -4.25 24.29 0.36
C TYR A 276 -3.75 23.07 1.14
N TRP A 277 -4.67 22.40 1.85
CA TRP A 277 -4.43 21.08 2.39
C TRP A 277 -5.71 20.26 2.32
N ARG A 278 -5.58 19.02 1.86
CA ARG A 278 -6.63 18.04 1.95
C ARG A 278 -6.02 16.70 2.38
N GLY A 279 -6.60 16.07 3.39
CA GLY A 279 -6.04 14.84 3.93
C GLY A 279 -6.83 14.26 5.10
N ASN A 280 -6.59 12.99 5.42
CA ASN A 280 -7.15 12.36 6.61
C ASN A 280 -6.56 13.01 7.88
N PRO A 281 -7.38 13.66 8.73
CA PRO A 281 -6.87 14.35 9.91
C PRO A 281 -6.58 13.38 11.07
N TYR A 282 -7.14 12.17 11.08
CA TYR A 282 -7.09 11.26 12.21
C TYR A 282 -5.78 10.46 12.30
N VAL A 283 -4.96 10.47 11.25
CA VAL A 283 -3.68 9.74 11.24
C VAL A 283 -2.59 10.43 12.07
N SER A 284 -2.72 11.73 12.38
CA SER A 284 -1.78 12.40 13.28
C SER A 284 -2.42 13.53 14.07
N ARG A 285 -1.98 13.73 15.32
CA ARG A 285 -2.43 14.87 16.13
C ARG A 285 -2.15 16.20 15.42
N ARG A 286 -1.01 16.32 14.75
CA ARG A 286 -0.60 17.55 14.08
C ARG A 286 -1.53 17.92 12.92
N ARG A 287 -2.06 16.95 12.16
CA ARG A 287 -3.07 17.21 11.13
C ARG A 287 -4.41 17.70 11.72
N ARG A 288 -4.82 17.19 12.89
CA ARG A 288 -5.98 17.75 13.61
C ARG A 288 -5.74 19.18 14.08
N GLU A 289 -4.54 19.48 14.56
CA GLU A 289 -4.18 20.85 14.93
C GLU A 289 -4.13 21.77 13.71
N LEU A 290 -3.63 21.30 12.57
CA LEU A 290 -3.63 22.04 11.30
C LEU A 290 -5.04 22.50 10.93
N LEU A 291 -6.05 21.63 11.04
CA LEU A 291 -7.44 21.99 10.76
C LEU A 291 -8.00 23.14 11.63
N LYS A 292 -7.40 23.44 12.80
CA LYS A 292 -7.80 24.60 13.61
C LYS A 292 -7.40 25.93 12.99
N CYS A 293 -6.47 25.92 12.04
CA CYS A 293 -6.07 27.08 11.25
C CYS A 293 -7.02 27.34 10.06
N ASN A 294 -8.14 26.61 9.94
CA ASN A 294 -9.15 26.93 8.94
C ASN A 294 -9.87 28.25 9.30
N ILE A 295 -10.58 28.83 8.33
CA ILE A 295 -11.28 30.12 8.48
C ILE A 295 -12.16 30.08 9.73
N SER A 296 -11.94 31.05 10.63
CA SER A 296 -12.78 31.24 11.81
C SER A 296 -13.44 32.61 11.76
N LYS A 297 -14.50 32.82 12.56
CA LYS A 297 -15.13 34.15 12.70
C LYS A 297 -14.16 35.23 13.21
N LYS A 298 -13.01 34.85 13.77
CA LYS A 298 -12.05 35.74 14.43
C LYS A 298 -10.78 35.99 13.61
N HIS A 299 -10.44 35.10 12.68
CA HIS A 299 -9.19 35.16 11.94
C HIS A 299 -9.26 34.34 10.65
N GLU A 300 -8.72 34.89 9.57
CA GLU A 300 -8.56 34.27 8.25
C GLU A 300 -7.06 34.07 8.00
N TRP A 301 -6.64 32.81 7.81
CA TRP A 301 -5.23 32.41 7.73
C TRP A 301 -4.72 32.27 6.29
N ASN A 302 -5.47 32.74 5.29
CA ASN A 302 -5.30 32.45 3.86
C ASN A 302 -5.07 30.95 3.57
N ALA A 303 -5.73 30.08 4.34
CA ALA A 303 -5.61 28.63 4.21
C ALA A 303 -6.95 27.98 3.88
N ARG A 304 -6.92 26.93 3.08
CA ARG A 304 -8.08 26.11 2.67
C ARG A 304 -7.79 24.67 3.06
N LEU A 305 -8.30 24.29 4.23
CA LEU A 305 -7.95 23.03 4.89
C LEU A 305 -9.18 22.12 4.95
N TYR A 306 -9.09 20.93 4.34
CA TYR A 306 -10.19 19.99 4.21
C TYR A 306 -9.81 18.64 4.83
N GLY A 307 -10.64 18.16 5.77
CA GLY A 307 -10.50 16.82 6.30
C GLY A 307 -11.10 15.80 5.34
N GLU A 308 -10.32 14.80 4.94
CA GLU A 308 -10.81 13.66 4.15
C GLU A 308 -11.32 12.54 5.04
N ASP A 309 -12.51 12.04 4.72
CA ASP A 309 -13.02 10.79 5.27
C ASP A 309 -12.71 9.65 4.30
N TRP A 310 -11.77 8.79 4.69
CA TRP A 310 -11.37 7.64 3.87
C TRP A 310 -12.48 6.61 3.64
N GLY A 311 -13.48 6.54 4.54
CA GLY A 311 -14.63 5.67 4.35
C GLY A 311 -15.50 6.16 3.19
N VAL A 312 -15.75 7.47 3.12
CA VAL A 312 -16.50 8.11 2.03
C VAL A 312 -15.70 8.08 0.73
N GLU A 313 -14.44 8.52 0.75
CA GLU A 313 -13.59 8.52 -0.45
C GLU A 313 -13.47 7.13 -1.06
N ARG A 314 -13.36 6.08 -0.24
CA ARG A 314 -13.33 4.69 -0.73
C ARG A 314 -14.62 4.31 -1.47
N GLN A 315 -15.79 4.74 -0.98
CA GLN A 315 -17.06 4.47 -1.65
C GLN A 315 -17.18 5.21 -2.98
N GLU A 316 -16.59 6.40 -3.06
CA GLU A 316 -16.64 7.25 -4.25
C GLU A 316 -15.48 7.00 -5.22
N GLY A 317 -14.53 6.13 -4.85
CA GLY A 317 -13.36 5.78 -5.66
C GLY A 317 -12.28 6.85 -5.67
N PHE A 318 -12.14 7.61 -4.57
CA PHE A 318 -11.15 8.67 -4.37
C PHE A 318 -11.19 9.78 -5.44
N LYS A 319 -12.35 9.98 -6.08
CA LYS A 319 -12.54 10.96 -7.15
C LYS A 319 -12.32 12.40 -6.70
N HIS A 320 -12.41 12.67 -5.40
CA HIS A 320 -12.24 14.00 -4.81
C HIS A 320 -10.88 14.18 -4.12
N SER A 321 -9.99 13.18 -4.27
CA SER A 321 -8.66 13.13 -3.67
C SER A 321 -7.53 13.17 -4.72
N ASN A 322 -7.83 13.54 -5.96
CA ASN A 322 -6.84 13.60 -7.04
C ASN A 322 -5.79 14.68 -6.75
N LEU A 323 -4.52 14.34 -6.95
CA LEU A 323 -3.41 15.28 -6.75
C LEU A 323 -3.38 16.37 -7.83
N GLU A 324 -3.78 16.04 -9.05
CA GLU A 324 -3.84 16.96 -10.17
C GLU A 324 -4.81 18.13 -9.96
N ASP A 325 -5.84 17.95 -9.13
CA ASP A 325 -6.82 19.01 -8.85
C ASP A 325 -6.25 20.08 -7.90
N GLN A 326 -5.09 19.82 -7.26
CA GLN A 326 -4.44 20.77 -6.35
C GLN A 326 -3.64 21.84 -7.09
N CYS A 327 -3.28 21.62 -8.36
CA CYS A 327 -2.45 22.52 -9.17
C CYS A 327 -3.07 23.91 -9.44
N THR A 328 -4.32 24.16 -9.02
CA THR A 328 -5.00 25.45 -9.08
C THR A 328 -4.61 26.39 -7.93
N HIS A 329 -3.96 25.89 -6.88
CA HIS A 329 -3.50 26.67 -5.73
C HIS A 329 -2.03 27.09 -5.90
N SER A 330 -1.69 28.26 -5.36
CA SER A 330 -0.32 28.75 -5.35
C SER A 330 0.54 28.02 -4.32
N GLU A 331 -0.03 27.62 -3.18
CA GLU A 331 0.70 26.97 -2.11
C GLU A 331 0.01 25.68 -1.69
N ASP A 332 0.76 24.58 -1.65
CA ASP A 332 0.29 23.28 -1.16
C ASP A 332 1.02 22.93 0.15
N ILE A 333 0.25 22.59 1.18
CA ILE A 333 0.78 22.18 2.47
C ILE A 333 1.04 20.67 2.42
N LYS A 334 2.29 20.27 2.66
CA LYS A 334 2.64 18.86 2.89
C LYS A 334 2.90 18.63 4.38
N TYR A 335 2.19 17.67 4.97
CA TYR A 335 2.38 17.29 6.36
C TYR A 335 2.61 15.79 6.49
N THR A 336 3.88 15.44 6.74
CA THR A 336 4.32 14.08 7.08
C THR A 336 4.24 13.85 8.58
#